data_AF-A0A6G7CHG6-F1
#
_entry.id   AF-A0A6G7CHG6-F1
#
_cell.length_a   1.000
_cell.length_b   1.000
_cell.length_c   1.000
_cell.angle_alpha   90.00
_cell.angle_beta   90.00
_cell.angle_gamma   90.00
#
_symmetry.space_group_name_H-M   'P 1'
#
loop_
_entity.id
_entity.type
_entity.pdbx_description
1 polymer ?
#
loop_
_entity_poly.entity_id
_entity_poly.type
_entity_poly.pdbx_seq_one_letter_code
_entity_poly.pdbx_strand_id
1 'polypeptide(L)'
;MKGKLVSYVHDKKYGFVKGEDGESYFFHASSLIDKTNESKLVKGVIVEFDPVPTPKGLSAKRASIPDVLFSLNLVDFFITKSSKPKYGDVVHQSTIATKFFKDLDEAKAHLKDLAEKVGANAVLNLKHEKDTFSNGNYKYTVHAFTADLAIVTEKVPCTFEGEARNSLDWIKSRRTLFSRTFDELVRVESEARARQLNKGCALFMISIIAIPAFLTSIYHFIGERIV
;
A
#
# COMPACT_ATOMS: atom_id res chain seq x y z
N MET A 1 -8.25 -14.96 -30.15
CA MET A 1 -7.70 -13.61 -30.40
C MET A 1 -6.83 -13.19 -29.24
N LYS A 2 -5.97 -12.18 -29.44
CA LYS A 2 -5.15 -11.61 -28.36
C LYS A 2 -5.64 -10.23 -27.98
N GLY A 3 -5.39 -9.85 -26.74
CA GLY A 3 -5.64 -8.51 -26.26
C GLY A 3 -4.86 -8.18 -25.00
N LYS A 4 -4.83 -6.90 -24.66
CA LYS A 4 -4.15 -6.38 -23.47
C LYS A 4 -5.17 -6.05 -22.39
N LEU A 5 -4.95 -6.53 -21.17
CA LEU A 5 -5.80 -6.19 -20.02
C LEU A 5 -5.60 -4.70 -19.66
N VAL A 6 -6.64 -3.87 -19.79
CA VAL A 6 -6.54 -2.42 -19.57
C VAL A 6 -6.90 -2.04 -18.13
N SER A 7 -7.84 -2.79 -17.54
CA SER A 7 -8.27 -2.59 -16.16
C SER A 7 -8.82 -3.88 -15.60
N TYR A 8 -8.62 -4.12 -14.31
CA TYR A 8 -9.20 -5.23 -13.57
C TYR A 8 -9.43 -4.82 -12.12
N VAL A 9 -10.59 -5.20 -11.57
CA VAL A 9 -10.98 -4.90 -10.20
C VAL A 9 -11.09 -6.22 -9.45
N HIS A 10 -10.06 -6.55 -8.64
CA HIS A 10 -9.96 -7.83 -7.95
C HIS A 10 -11.15 -8.14 -7.04
N ASP A 11 -11.71 -7.14 -6.36
CA ASP A 11 -12.87 -7.33 -5.47
C ASP A 11 -14.14 -7.70 -6.25
N LYS A 12 -14.30 -7.14 -7.45
CA LYS A 12 -15.48 -7.36 -8.29
C LYS A 12 -15.27 -8.45 -9.35
N LYS A 13 -14.07 -9.02 -9.43
CA LYS A 13 -13.69 -10.13 -10.33
C LYS A 13 -13.94 -9.83 -11.82
N TYR A 14 -13.95 -8.56 -12.22
CA TYR A 14 -14.13 -8.16 -13.62
C TYR A 14 -13.14 -7.08 -14.06
N GLY A 15 -12.98 -6.98 -15.37
CA GLY A 15 -12.13 -6.02 -16.04
C GLY A 15 -12.48 -5.87 -17.52
N PHE A 16 -11.57 -5.23 -18.24
CA PHE A 16 -11.70 -4.98 -19.67
C PHE A 16 -10.40 -5.30 -20.39
N VAL A 17 -10.52 -6.04 -21.49
CA VAL A 17 -9.42 -6.36 -22.40
C VAL A 17 -9.59 -5.55 -23.67
N LYS A 18 -8.53 -4.89 -24.14
CA LYS A 18 -8.48 -4.25 -25.44
C LYS A 18 -7.97 -5.29 -26.43
N GLY A 19 -8.81 -5.73 -27.36
CA GLY A 19 -8.43 -6.66 -28.42
C GLY A 19 -7.42 -6.04 -29.37
N GLU A 20 -6.69 -6.90 -30.07
CA GLU A 20 -5.79 -6.50 -31.16
C GLU A 20 -6.52 -5.83 -32.34
N ASP A 21 -7.82 -6.06 -32.46
CA ASP A 21 -8.73 -5.40 -33.41
C ASP A 21 -9.15 -3.98 -32.97
N GLY A 22 -8.74 -3.55 -31.78
CA GLY A 22 -9.11 -2.25 -31.23
C GLY A 22 -10.46 -2.25 -30.52
N GLU A 23 -11.15 -3.38 -30.36
CA GLU A 23 -12.42 -3.44 -29.63
C GLU A 23 -12.21 -3.66 -28.11
N SER A 24 -13.22 -3.30 -27.31
CA SER A 24 -13.19 -3.52 -25.86
C SER A 24 -14.07 -4.71 -25.47
N TYR A 25 -13.46 -5.64 -24.74
CA TYR A 25 -14.09 -6.88 -24.30
C TYR A 25 -14.28 -6.88 -22.80
N PHE A 26 -15.52 -7.11 -22.36
CA PHE A 26 -15.81 -7.38 -20.96
C PHE A 26 -15.20 -8.71 -20.54
N PHE A 27 -14.42 -8.68 -19.47
CA PHE A 27 -13.72 -9.84 -18.95
C PHE A 27 -14.10 -10.08 -17.48
N HIS A 28 -14.36 -11.33 -17.12
CA HIS A 28 -14.64 -11.76 -15.76
C HIS A 28 -13.74 -12.94 -15.40
N ALA A 29 -13.27 -13.06 -14.16
CA ALA A 29 -12.36 -14.14 -13.73
C ALA A 29 -12.93 -15.56 -13.96
N SER A 30 -14.26 -15.70 -13.91
CA SER A 30 -14.92 -16.96 -14.27
C SER A 30 -14.72 -17.37 -15.74
N SER A 31 -14.22 -16.48 -16.59
CA SER A 31 -13.91 -16.76 -18.00
C SER A 31 -12.51 -17.32 -18.20
N LEU A 32 -11.63 -17.29 -17.19
CA LEU A 32 -10.32 -17.95 -17.23
C LEU A 32 -10.47 -19.46 -17.40
N ILE A 33 -9.66 -20.08 -18.25
CA ILE A 33 -9.56 -21.54 -18.35
C ILE A 33 -8.98 -22.09 -17.04
N ASP A 34 -7.87 -21.49 -16.58
CA ASP A 34 -7.23 -21.84 -15.31
C ASP A 34 -7.45 -20.73 -14.27
N LYS A 35 -8.16 -21.07 -13.19
CA LYS A 35 -8.52 -20.14 -12.11
C LYS A 35 -7.33 -19.72 -11.26
N THR A 36 -6.27 -20.51 -11.23
CA THR A 36 -5.08 -20.19 -10.42
C THR A 36 -4.34 -18.96 -10.96
N ASN A 37 -4.52 -18.66 -12.25
CA ASN A 37 -3.94 -17.49 -12.91
C ASN A 37 -4.66 -16.17 -12.60
N GLU A 38 -5.69 -16.15 -11.75
CA GLU A 38 -6.37 -14.90 -11.39
C GLU A 38 -5.40 -13.87 -10.77
N SER A 39 -4.39 -14.34 -10.02
CA SER A 39 -3.36 -13.48 -9.41
C SER A 39 -2.44 -12.79 -10.43
N LYS A 40 -2.45 -13.25 -11.69
CA LYS A 40 -1.69 -12.68 -12.81
C LYS A 40 -2.48 -11.62 -13.58
N LEU A 41 -3.75 -11.37 -13.23
CA LEU A 41 -4.61 -10.38 -13.90
C LEU A 41 -4.25 -8.95 -13.50
N VAL A 42 -3.11 -8.47 -13.98
CA VAL A 42 -2.64 -7.10 -13.75
C VAL A 42 -2.69 -6.31 -15.06
N LYS A 43 -2.80 -4.99 -14.93
CA LYS A 43 -2.86 -4.09 -16.08
C LYS A 43 -1.65 -4.33 -16.98
N GLY A 44 -1.93 -4.48 -18.27
CA GLY A 44 -0.95 -4.62 -19.33
C GLY A 44 -0.61 -6.06 -19.71
N VAL A 45 -1.10 -7.06 -18.98
CA VAL A 45 -0.92 -8.47 -19.33
C VAL A 45 -1.62 -8.80 -20.64
N ILE A 46 -0.97 -9.63 -21.45
CA ILE A 46 -1.57 -10.19 -22.66
C ILE A 46 -2.48 -11.35 -22.26
N VAL A 47 -3.69 -11.35 -22.81
CA VAL A 47 -4.69 -12.39 -22.60
C VAL A 47 -5.08 -12.94 -23.96
N GLU A 48 -5.10 -14.27 -24.08
CA GLU A 48 -5.65 -14.94 -25.25
C GLU A 48 -7.07 -15.40 -24.91
N PHE A 49 -8.04 -15.12 -25.78
CA PHE A 49 -9.46 -15.37 -25.49
C PHE A 49 -10.29 -15.56 -26.76
N ASP A 50 -11.53 -16.01 -26.57
CA ASP A 50 -12.55 -16.10 -27.60
C ASP A 50 -13.53 -14.91 -27.46
N PRO A 51 -13.72 -14.09 -28.51
CA PRO A 51 -14.71 -13.03 -28.50
C PRO A 51 -16.13 -13.61 -28.61
N VAL A 52 -17.00 -13.24 -27.68
CA VAL A 52 -18.40 -13.67 -27.68
C VAL A 52 -19.32 -12.46 -27.54
N PRO A 53 -20.25 -12.22 -28.49
CA PRO A 53 -21.29 -11.21 -28.34
C PRO A 53 -22.22 -11.54 -27.17
N THR A 54 -22.55 -10.54 -26.37
CA THR A 54 -23.52 -10.65 -25.28
C THR A 54 -24.50 -9.47 -25.35
N PRO A 55 -25.66 -9.54 -24.66
CA PRO A 55 -26.58 -8.40 -24.58
C PRO A 55 -25.94 -7.11 -24.03
N LYS A 56 -24.80 -7.23 -23.32
CA LYS A 56 -24.05 -6.11 -22.73
C LYS A 56 -22.83 -5.69 -23.57
N GLY A 57 -22.71 -6.18 -24.80
CA GLY A 57 -21.57 -5.95 -25.69
C GLY A 57 -20.65 -7.18 -25.79
N LEU A 58 -19.44 -6.98 -26.29
CA LEU A 58 -18.48 -8.05 -26.50
C LEU A 58 -17.87 -8.53 -25.18
N SER A 59 -17.71 -9.84 -25.03
CA SER A 59 -17.09 -10.45 -23.86
C SER A 59 -15.96 -11.40 -24.24
N ALA A 60 -14.89 -11.38 -23.45
CA ALA A 60 -13.79 -12.33 -23.54
C ALA A 60 -14.13 -13.61 -22.78
N LYS A 61 -14.23 -14.74 -23.50
CA LYS A 61 -14.49 -16.08 -22.95
C LYS A 61 -13.29 -17.00 -23.16
N ARG A 62 -13.24 -18.10 -22.38
CA ARG A 62 -12.16 -19.11 -22.42
C ARG A 62 -10.77 -18.46 -22.46
N ALA A 63 -10.54 -17.55 -21.54
CA ALA A 63 -9.31 -16.77 -21.50
C ALA A 63 -8.15 -17.59 -20.91
N SER A 64 -6.99 -17.55 -21.55
CA SER A 64 -5.72 -18.02 -21.00
C SER A 64 -4.76 -16.84 -20.85
N ILE A 65 -3.89 -16.94 -19.85
CA ILE A 65 -2.81 -15.99 -19.61
C ILE A 65 -1.52 -16.74 -19.94
N PRO A 66 -0.78 -16.36 -21.00
CA PRO A 66 0.54 -16.90 -21.27
C PRO A 66 1.48 -16.72 -20.07
N ASP A 67 2.58 -17.47 -20.07
CA ASP A 67 3.57 -17.28 -19.02
C ASP A 67 4.13 -15.85 -19.07
N VAL A 68 4.17 -15.21 -17.90
CA VAL A 68 4.43 -13.78 -17.77
C VAL A 68 5.26 -13.52 -16.52
N LEU A 69 6.30 -12.71 -16.71
CA LEU A 69 7.15 -12.21 -15.65
C LEU A 69 6.62 -10.85 -15.18
N PHE A 70 6.85 -10.54 -13.91
CA PHE A 70 6.46 -9.27 -13.32
C PHE A 70 7.66 -8.59 -12.68
N SER A 71 7.88 -7.32 -13.04
CA SER A 71 8.67 -6.40 -12.24
C SER A 71 7.78 -5.67 -11.23
N LEU A 72 8.39 -5.21 -10.14
CA LEU A 72 7.70 -4.44 -9.09
C LEU A 72 8.09 -2.97 -9.18
N ASN A 73 7.09 -2.11 -9.34
CA ASN A 73 7.28 -0.66 -9.33
C ASN A 73 6.63 -0.06 -8.09
N LEU A 74 7.20 1.02 -7.55
CA LEU A 74 6.50 1.83 -6.55
C LEU A 74 5.32 2.53 -7.21
N VAL A 75 4.19 2.56 -6.52
CA VAL A 75 3.11 3.48 -6.89
C VAL A 75 3.49 4.91 -6.48
N ASP A 76 2.84 5.89 -7.11
CA ASP A 76 3.01 7.30 -6.74
C ASP A 76 2.65 7.55 -5.28
N PHE A 77 3.25 8.57 -4.66
CA PHE A 77 3.00 8.87 -3.26
C PHE A 77 1.54 9.21 -2.99
N PHE A 78 0.92 8.58 -1.98
CA PHE A 78 -0.44 8.90 -1.57
C PHE A 78 -0.67 8.76 -0.06
N ILE A 79 -1.74 9.40 0.41
CA ILE A 79 -2.20 9.36 1.80
C ILE A 79 -3.67 8.95 1.82
N THR A 80 -4.06 8.04 2.71
CA THR A 80 -5.45 7.61 2.87
C THR A 80 -5.80 7.29 4.32
N LYS A 81 -7.08 7.45 4.66
CA LYS A 81 -7.65 7.03 5.94
C LYS A 81 -7.91 5.52 6.00
N SER A 82 -7.93 4.84 4.85
CA SER A 82 -8.13 3.39 4.76
C SER A 82 -6.89 2.64 5.23
N SER A 83 -7.07 1.52 5.93
CA SER A 83 -5.97 0.64 6.32
C SER A 83 -5.37 -0.16 5.16
N LYS A 84 -6.05 -0.18 4.01
CA LYS A 84 -5.58 -0.80 2.77
C LYS A 84 -5.59 0.19 1.62
N PRO A 85 -4.61 0.12 0.71
CA PRO A 85 -4.61 0.95 -0.48
C PRO A 85 -5.74 0.53 -1.43
N LYS A 86 -6.21 1.47 -2.25
CA LYS A 86 -7.21 1.18 -3.30
C LYS A 86 -6.57 0.44 -4.49
N TYR A 87 -5.28 0.68 -4.73
CA TYR A 87 -4.50 0.09 -5.82
C TYR A 87 -3.09 -0.24 -5.31
N GLY A 88 -2.50 -1.29 -5.85
CA GLY A 88 -1.19 -1.80 -5.44
C GLY A 88 -1.23 -2.73 -4.23
N ASP A 89 -0.11 -3.40 -4.01
CA ASP A 89 0.14 -4.36 -2.95
C ASP A 89 1.06 -3.76 -1.90
N VAL A 90 0.71 -3.91 -0.62
CA VAL A 90 1.56 -3.48 0.50
C VAL A 90 2.67 -4.51 0.71
N VAL A 91 3.92 -4.09 0.52
CA VAL A 91 5.11 -4.93 0.74
C VAL A 91 5.56 -4.90 2.19
N HIS A 92 5.47 -3.72 2.82
CA HIS A 92 5.84 -3.50 4.21
C HIS A 92 5.10 -2.29 4.76
N GLN A 93 4.75 -2.33 6.03
CA GLN A 93 4.15 -1.20 6.73
C GLN A 93 4.46 -1.26 8.22
N SER A 94 4.55 -0.09 8.86
CA SER A 94 4.67 0.05 10.31
C SER A 94 3.92 1.27 10.82
N THR A 95 3.30 1.14 11.99
CA THR A 95 2.47 2.18 12.61
C THR A 95 3.32 3.17 13.39
N ILE A 96 3.06 4.46 13.18
CA ILE A 96 3.67 5.55 13.92
C ILE A 96 2.62 6.49 14.52
N ALA A 97 2.93 7.07 15.67
CA ALA A 97 2.24 8.23 16.21
C ALA A 97 3.21 9.42 16.26
N THR A 98 2.82 10.55 15.68
CA THR A 98 3.65 11.75 15.68
C THR A 98 3.57 12.47 17.03
N LYS A 99 4.56 13.32 17.28
CA LYS A 99 4.47 14.40 18.26
C LYS A 99 3.34 15.39 17.89
N PHE A 100 3.01 16.26 18.83
CA PHE A 100 1.98 17.28 18.69
C PHE A 100 2.54 18.57 18.07
N PHE A 101 1.73 19.22 17.24
CA PHE A 101 2.01 20.49 16.58
C PHE A 101 0.88 21.47 16.86
N LYS A 102 1.17 22.77 16.88
CA LYS A 102 0.11 23.79 17.01
C LYS A 102 -0.63 24.02 15.70
N ASP A 103 0.06 23.82 14.58
CA ASP A 103 -0.49 23.98 13.24
C ASP A 103 -0.78 22.62 12.59
N LEU A 104 -1.91 22.54 11.88
CA LEU A 104 -2.34 21.30 11.24
C LEU A 104 -1.51 20.96 10.00
N ASP A 105 -1.09 21.96 9.24
CA ASP A 105 -0.35 21.74 8.01
C ASP A 105 1.12 21.42 8.31
N GLU A 106 1.69 21.98 9.38
CA GLU A 106 2.96 21.53 9.95
C GLU A 106 2.91 20.05 10.35
N ALA A 107 1.84 19.61 11.02
CA ALA A 107 1.67 18.20 11.40
C ALA A 107 1.59 17.27 10.18
N LYS A 108 0.89 17.67 9.11
CA LYS A 108 0.80 16.90 7.86
C LYS A 108 2.13 16.86 7.12
N ALA A 109 2.82 18.00 7.02
CA ALA A 109 4.11 18.11 6.38
C ALA A 109 5.14 17.24 7.10
N HIS A 110 5.13 17.26 8.43
CA HIS A 110 5.97 16.39 9.25
C HIS A 110 5.69 14.91 8.98
N LEU A 111 4.42 14.48 8.98
CA LEU A 111 4.08 13.09 8.68
C LEU A 111 4.58 12.65 7.29
N LYS A 112 4.51 13.53 6.29
CA LYS A 112 5.05 13.27 4.95
C LYS A 112 6.57 13.12 4.97
N ASP A 113 7.28 14.01 5.68
CA ASP A 113 8.74 13.93 5.87
C ASP A 113 9.15 12.64 6.58
N LEU A 114 8.40 12.19 7.59
CA LEU A 114 8.65 10.90 8.24
C LEU A 114 8.50 9.72 7.26
N ALA A 115 7.49 9.75 6.38
CA ALA A 115 7.31 8.76 5.33
C ALA A 115 8.51 8.73 4.37
N GLU A 116 8.94 9.90 3.90
CA GLU A 116 10.09 10.04 3.00
C GLU A 116 11.39 9.53 3.63
N LYS A 117 11.63 9.84 4.92
CA LYS A 117 12.82 9.40 5.68
C LYS A 117 12.98 7.88 5.75
N VAL A 118 11.88 7.15 5.91
CA VAL A 118 11.92 5.66 5.94
C VAL A 118 11.80 5.06 4.54
N GLY A 119 11.71 5.88 3.50
CA GLY A 119 11.54 5.43 2.13
C GLY A 119 10.14 4.85 1.83
N ALA A 120 9.14 5.21 2.63
CA ALA A 120 7.75 4.89 2.35
C ALA A 120 7.22 5.74 1.20
N ASN A 121 6.34 5.17 0.38
CA ASN A 121 5.60 5.88 -0.66
C ASN A 121 4.10 5.94 -0.36
N ALA A 122 3.66 5.52 0.83
CA ALA A 122 2.27 5.64 1.21
C ALA A 122 2.12 5.89 2.71
N VAL A 123 1.05 6.61 3.06
CA VAL A 123 0.55 6.74 4.43
C VAL A 123 -0.86 6.17 4.46
N LEU A 124 -1.04 5.04 5.14
CA LEU A 124 -2.32 4.34 5.29
C LEU A 124 -2.88 4.58 6.69
N ASN A 125 -4.15 4.22 6.88
CA ASN A 125 -4.81 4.21 8.20
C ASN A 125 -4.69 5.57 8.94
N LEU A 126 -4.69 6.68 8.21
CA LEU A 126 -4.48 8.01 8.77
C LEU A 126 -5.58 8.36 9.77
N LYS A 127 -5.17 8.62 11.02
CA LYS A 127 -6.02 9.09 12.11
C LYS A 127 -5.50 10.43 12.62
N HIS A 128 -6.37 11.43 12.59
CA HIS A 128 -6.09 12.74 13.16
C HIS A 128 -6.42 12.73 14.65
N GLU A 129 -5.45 13.11 15.46
CA GLU A 129 -5.61 13.35 16.88
C GLU A 129 -5.58 14.85 17.17
N LYS A 130 -6.49 15.29 18.03
CA LYS A 130 -6.58 16.66 18.52
C LYS A 130 -6.56 16.63 20.04
N ASP A 131 -5.76 17.51 20.62
CA ASP A 131 -5.72 17.72 22.07
C ASP A 131 -5.67 19.23 22.37
N THR A 132 -5.81 19.61 23.64
CA THR A 132 -5.74 21.01 24.09
C THR A 132 -4.65 21.17 25.14
N PHE A 133 -3.62 21.93 24.80
CA PHE A 133 -2.55 22.29 25.74
C PHE A 133 -2.77 23.68 26.31
N SER A 134 -2.13 23.96 27.44
CA SER A 134 -2.17 25.26 28.09
C SER A 134 -0.78 25.86 28.26
N ASN A 135 -0.68 27.18 28.11
CA ASN A 135 0.47 27.97 28.52
C ASN A 135 -0.04 29.12 29.39
N GLY A 136 0.13 28.99 30.72
CA GLY A 136 -0.56 29.85 31.69
C GLY A 136 -2.08 29.71 31.55
N ASN A 137 -2.78 30.84 31.43
CA ASN A 137 -4.24 30.88 31.26
C ASN A 137 -4.71 30.65 29.82
N TYR A 138 -3.78 30.62 28.85
CA TYR A 138 -4.12 30.44 27.45
C TYR A 138 -4.18 28.96 27.09
N LYS A 139 -5.31 28.54 26.48
CA LYS A 139 -5.51 27.19 25.95
C LYS A 139 -5.43 27.21 24.43
N TYR A 140 -4.76 26.23 23.85
CA TYR A 140 -4.64 26.09 22.40
C TYR A 140 -4.75 24.63 21.98
N THR A 141 -5.35 24.41 20.81
CA THR A 141 -5.44 23.09 20.21
C THR A 141 -4.09 22.69 19.63
N VAL A 142 -3.78 21.41 19.76
CA VAL A 142 -2.64 20.77 19.11
C VAL A 142 -3.11 19.59 18.27
N HIS A 143 -2.28 19.22 17.31
CA HIS A 143 -2.57 18.23 16.28
C HIS A 143 -1.45 17.19 16.24
N ALA A 144 -1.83 15.92 16.20
CA ALA A 144 -0.92 14.81 15.94
C ALA A 144 -1.60 13.81 15.00
N PHE A 145 -0.83 12.88 14.44
CA PHE A 145 -1.36 11.82 13.60
C PHE A 145 -0.87 10.46 14.07
N THR A 146 -1.75 9.47 13.97
CA THR A 146 -1.37 8.05 13.97
C THR A 146 -1.62 7.52 12.57
N ALA A 147 -0.65 6.83 11.99
CA ALA A 147 -0.77 6.29 10.63
C ALA A 147 0.18 5.12 10.40
N ASP A 148 -0.04 4.38 9.32
CA ASP A 148 0.84 3.31 8.87
C ASP A 148 1.69 3.83 7.71
N LEU A 149 3.01 3.97 7.93
CA LEU A 149 3.94 4.28 6.85
C LEU A 149 4.18 3.00 6.05
N ALA A 150 4.03 3.04 4.72
CA ALA A 150 4.00 1.83 3.91
C ALA A 150 4.81 1.94 2.60
N ILE A 151 5.34 0.80 2.18
CA ILE A 151 5.88 0.56 0.84
C ILE A 151 4.79 -0.16 0.05
N VAL A 152 4.28 0.49 -0.99
CA VAL A 152 3.21 -0.03 -1.86
C VAL A 152 3.75 -0.16 -3.27
N THR A 153 3.58 -1.33 -3.87
CA THR A 153 4.06 -1.64 -5.21
C THR A 153 2.93 -2.05 -6.13
N GLU A 154 3.14 -1.92 -7.43
CA GLU A 154 2.33 -2.58 -8.44
C GLU A 154 3.19 -3.53 -9.27
N LYS A 155 2.56 -4.61 -9.76
CA LYS A 155 3.18 -5.53 -10.70
C LYS A 155 3.04 -4.98 -12.11
N VAL A 156 4.16 -4.92 -12.82
CA VAL A 156 4.21 -4.54 -14.23
C VAL A 156 4.71 -5.73 -15.04
N PRO A 157 4.01 -6.15 -16.10
CA PRO A 157 4.48 -7.23 -16.96
C PRO A 157 5.81 -6.85 -17.60
N CYS A 158 6.79 -7.74 -17.53
CA CYS A 158 8.10 -7.55 -18.15
C CYS A 158 8.48 -8.76 -19.00
N THR A 159 9.44 -8.57 -19.91
CA THR A 159 9.88 -9.60 -20.87
C THR A 159 11.20 -10.24 -20.48
N PHE A 160 11.89 -9.72 -19.46
CA PHE A 160 13.24 -10.14 -19.09
C PHE A 160 13.32 -10.53 -17.61
N GLU A 161 13.79 -11.75 -17.34
CA GLU A 161 13.91 -12.29 -15.98
C GLU A 161 14.84 -11.45 -15.09
N GLY A 162 15.92 -10.90 -15.65
CA GLY A 162 16.79 -10.01 -14.90
C GLY A 162 16.10 -8.74 -14.43
N GLU A 163 15.10 -8.22 -15.15
CA GLU A 163 14.31 -7.05 -14.72
C GLU A 163 13.43 -7.40 -13.52
N ALA A 164 12.72 -8.54 -13.60
CA ALA A 164 11.91 -9.04 -12.50
C ALA A 164 12.78 -9.24 -11.23
N ARG A 165 13.92 -9.91 -11.36
CA ARG A 165 14.86 -10.15 -10.25
C ARG A 165 15.40 -8.84 -9.67
N ASN A 166 15.90 -7.94 -10.51
CA ASN A 166 16.47 -6.67 -10.06
C ASN A 166 15.43 -5.80 -9.34
N SER A 167 14.19 -5.74 -9.84
CA SER A 167 13.11 -4.99 -9.18
C SER A 167 12.78 -5.57 -7.81
N LEU A 168 12.73 -6.91 -7.68
CA LEU A 168 12.49 -7.58 -6.42
C LEU A 168 13.61 -7.33 -5.41
N ASP A 169 14.87 -7.45 -5.85
CA ASP A 169 16.04 -7.20 -5.00
C ASP A 169 16.08 -5.73 -4.53
N TRP A 170 15.75 -4.78 -5.41
CA TRP A 170 15.63 -3.38 -5.07
C TRP A 170 14.53 -3.11 -4.02
N ILE A 171 13.35 -3.71 -4.18
CA ILE A 171 12.26 -3.62 -3.18
C ILE A 171 12.66 -4.23 -1.83
N LYS A 172 13.38 -5.37 -1.84
CA LYS A 172 13.93 -5.98 -0.61
C LYS A 172 14.90 -5.03 0.09
N SER A 173 15.81 -4.39 -0.64
CA SER A 173 16.74 -3.40 -0.08
C SER A 173 16.00 -2.22 0.54
N ARG A 174 14.93 -1.72 -0.09
CA ARG A 174 14.08 -0.66 0.49
C ARG A 174 13.39 -1.11 1.77
N ARG A 175 12.86 -2.33 1.82
CA ARG A 175 12.27 -2.88 3.05
C ARG A 175 13.28 -2.90 4.20
N THR A 176 14.51 -3.34 3.93
CA THR A 176 15.59 -3.37 4.92
C THR A 176 15.95 -1.95 5.40
N LEU A 177 16.04 -0.98 4.48
CA LEU A 177 16.28 0.43 4.83
C LEU A 177 15.14 0.98 5.70
N PHE A 178 13.89 0.72 5.32
CA PHE A 178 12.72 1.13 6.08
C PHE A 178 12.84 0.64 7.53
N SER A 179 13.02 -0.67 7.74
CA SER A 179 13.04 -1.24 9.08
C SER A 179 14.16 -0.64 9.94
N ARG A 180 15.35 -0.42 9.35
CA ARG A 180 16.49 0.18 10.06
C ARG A 180 16.21 1.62 10.51
N THR A 181 15.61 2.43 9.64
CA THR A 181 15.37 3.85 9.94
C THR A 181 14.15 4.05 10.84
N PHE A 182 13.17 3.15 10.75
CA PHE A 182 11.88 3.30 11.43
C PHE A 182 11.99 3.28 12.95
N ASP A 183 12.84 2.41 13.52
CA ASP A 183 12.97 2.25 14.97
C ASP A 183 13.43 3.55 15.65
N GLU A 184 14.45 4.20 15.08
CA GLU A 184 14.96 5.48 15.59
C GLU A 184 13.92 6.59 15.47
N LEU A 185 13.19 6.60 14.36
CA LEU A 185 12.16 7.60 14.10
C LEU A 185 10.99 7.45 15.11
N VAL A 186 10.53 6.23 15.37
CA VAL A 186 9.52 5.96 16.42
C VAL A 186 10.03 6.38 17.78
N ARG A 187 11.29 6.09 18.12
CA ARG A 187 11.89 6.50 19.40
C ARG A 187 11.84 8.02 19.57
N VAL A 188 12.32 8.78 18.58
CA VAL A 188 12.33 10.25 18.60
C VAL A 188 10.93 10.84 18.72
N GLU A 189 9.96 10.33 17.94
CA GLU A 189 8.57 10.80 18.01
C GLU A 189 7.94 10.48 19.36
N SER A 190 8.15 9.27 19.87
CA SER A 190 7.61 8.83 21.17
C SER A 190 8.16 9.66 22.32
N GLU A 191 9.47 9.93 22.33
CA GLU A 191 10.12 10.78 23.35
C GLU A 191 9.67 12.24 23.27
N ALA A 192 9.52 12.80 22.06
CA ALA A 192 9.01 14.16 21.87
C ALA A 192 7.57 14.28 22.35
N ARG A 193 6.73 13.31 21.97
CA ARG A 193 5.32 13.24 22.36
C ARG A 193 5.16 13.08 23.88
N ALA A 194 5.90 12.17 24.50
CA ALA A 194 5.87 11.99 25.96
C ALA A 194 6.28 13.27 26.70
N ARG A 195 7.31 13.98 26.23
CA ARG A 195 7.71 15.28 26.81
C ARG A 195 6.62 16.34 26.69
N GLN A 196 5.86 16.35 25.60
CA GLN A 196 4.77 17.30 25.40
C GLN A 196 3.58 17.01 26.32
N LEU A 197 3.23 15.74 26.50
CA LEU A 197 2.16 15.33 27.41
C LEU A 197 2.54 15.57 28.88
N ASN A 198 3.78 15.25 29.27
CA ASN A 198 4.27 15.45 30.64
C ASN A 198 4.44 16.93 31.02
N LYS A 199 4.68 17.83 30.06
CA LYS A 199 4.71 19.29 30.31
C LYS A 199 3.31 19.89 30.50
N GLY A 200 2.24 19.17 30.16
CA GLY A 200 0.85 19.60 30.31
C GLY A 200 0.20 19.21 31.65
N CYS A 201 0.82 18.33 32.45
CA CYS A 201 0.24 17.86 33.71
C CYS A 201 1.33 17.43 34.70
N ALA A 202 1.38 18.05 35.87
CA ALA A 202 2.18 17.57 37.02
C ALA A 202 1.67 16.23 37.60
N LEU A 203 0.74 15.54 36.93
CA LEU A 203 -0.01 14.40 37.45
C LEU A 203 -0.48 13.48 36.32
N PHE A 204 0.43 12.85 35.56
CA PHE A 204 0.09 11.56 34.92
C PHE A 204 1.31 10.64 34.93
N MET A 205 1.34 9.80 35.97
CA MET A 205 2.07 8.54 35.97
C MET A 205 1.53 7.65 34.86
N ILE A 206 2.41 7.27 33.93
CA ILE A 206 2.43 6.01 33.20
C ILE A 206 1.05 5.53 32.72
N SER A 207 0.58 6.05 31.59
CA SER A 207 -0.16 5.23 30.65
C SER A 207 0.73 5.03 29.44
N ILE A 208 1.55 3.97 29.50
CA ILE A 208 2.01 3.29 28.30
C ILE A 208 0.71 2.90 27.58
N ILE A 209 0.28 3.72 26.63
CA ILE A 209 -0.57 3.20 25.57
C ILE A 209 0.35 2.18 24.91
N ALA A 210 0.15 0.92 25.28
CA ALA A 210 0.61 -0.19 24.48
C ALA A 210 0.07 0.10 23.09
N ILE A 211 0.91 0.65 22.22
CA ILE A 211 0.70 0.54 20.79
C ILE A 211 0.64 -0.98 20.62
N PRO A 212 -0.53 -1.56 20.28
CA PRO A 212 -0.60 -2.99 20.13
C PRO A 212 0.39 -3.33 19.03
N ALA A 213 1.52 -3.91 19.40
CA ALA A 213 2.29 -4.77 18.54
C ALA A 213 1.39 -5.98 18.25
N PHE A 214 0.33 -5.76 17.46
CA PHE A 214 -0.58 -6.80 17.03
C PHE A 214 -0.48 -6.90 15.52
N LEU A 215 -0.05 -8.09 15.13
CA LEU A 215 0.01 -8.64 13.78
C LEU A 215 1.27 -8.24 13.00
N THR A 216 2.42 -8.74 13.48
CA THR A 216 3.27 -9.52 12.57
C THR A 216 2.38 -10.62 11.99
N SER A 217 1.69 -10.28 10.90
CA SER A 217 0.83 -11.22 10.20
C SER A 217 1.67 -12.41 9.81
N ILE A 218 1.26 -13.55 10.36
CA ILE A 218 1.47 -14.90 9.87
C ILE A 218 1.32 -14.86 8.33
N TYR A 219 2.45 -14.72 7.64
CA TYR A 219 2.66 -15.04 6.22
C TYR A 219 4.12 -15.50 6.09
N HIS A 220 4.50 -16.44 6.97
CA HIS A 220 5.69 -17.27 6.78
C HIS A 220 5.29 -18.74 6.63
N PHE A 221 4.22 -18.99 5.86
CA PHE A 221 3.88 -20.32 5.39
C PHE A 221 2.99 -20.18 4.14
N ILE A 222 3.63 -20.24 2.98
CA ILE A 222 3.16 -20.52 1.61
C ILE A 222 4.15 -19.75 0.71
N GLY A 223 5.21 -20.42 0.28
CA GLY A 223 6.26 -19.80 -0.51
C GLY A 223 7.54 -20.61 -0.70
N GLU A 224 7.62 -21.85 -0.21
CA GLU A 224 8.57 -22.85 -0.73
C GLU A 224 7.77 -23.99 -1.34
N ARG A 225 7.44 -23.83 -2.62
CA ARG A 225 7.28 -24.90 -3.62
C ARG A 225 6.89 -24.26 -4.95
N ILE A 226 7.89 -23.65 -5.60
CA ILE A 226 8.02 -23.64 -7.06
C ILE A 226 9.51 -23.84 -7.35
N VAL A 227 9.91 -25.11 -7.32
CA VAL A 227 10.68 -25.75 -8.40
C VAL A 227 9.84 -26.95 -8.81
#